data_AF-A0A9D9PP66-F1
#
_entry.id   AF-A0A9D9PP66-F1
#
_cell.length_a   1.000
_cell.length_b   1.000
_cell.length_c   1.000
_cell.angle_alpha   90.00
_cell.angle_beta   90.00
_cell.angle_gamma   90.00
#
_symmetry.space_group_name_H-M   'P 1'
#
loop_
_entity.id
_entity.type
_entity.pdbx_description
1 polymer ?
#
loop_
_entity_poly.entity_id
_entity_poly.type
_entity_poly.pdbx_seq_one_letter_code
_entity_poly.pdbx_strand_id
1 'polypeptide(L)'
;MKTIYNESLGNTELIYTAFSETDEETNEKVYGIMVKDTHAHRETILHSFTTKRDQAIDFIETLVRNIVEPDFVREIAEDYILA
;
A
#
# COMPACT_ATOMS: atom_id res chain seq x y z
N MET A 1 -7.30 -10.91 5.24
CA MET A 1 -6.38 -9.75 5.23
C MET A 1 -5.75 -9.56 6.60
N LYS A 2 -4.42 -9.34 6.67
CA LYS A 2 -3.69 -9.05 7.91
C LYS A 2 -2.75 -7.86 7.71
N THR A 3 -2.88 -6.81 8.52
CA THR A 3 -1.95 -5.67 8.52
C THR A 3 -0.53 -6.09 8.92
N ILE A 4 0.46 -5.64 8.17
CA ILE A 4 1.88 -5.90 8.42
C ILE A 4 2.68 -4.66 8.79
N TYR A 5 2.26 -3.49 8.31
CA TYR A 5 2.87 -2.19 8.58
C TYR A 5 1.84 -1.10 8.30
N ASN A 6 1.89 0.00 9.04
CA ASN A 6 1.08 1.17 8.74
C ASN A 6 1.83 2.44 9.12
N GLU A 7 1.66 3.47 8.31
CA GLU A 7 2.26 4.78 8.53
C GLU A 7 1.27 5.86 8.15
N SER A 8 1.30 6.98 8.87
CA SER A 8 0.43 8.12 8.64
C SER A 8 1.26 9.35 8.31
N LEU A 9 0.88 10.03 7.23
CA LEU A 9 1.33 11.38 6.97
C LEU A 9 0.54 12.31 7.91
N GLY A 10 1.16 12.66 9.04
CA GLY A 10 0.53 13.39 10.15
C GLY A 10 -0.07 14.76 9.81
N ASN A 11 0.14 15.27 8.59
CA ASN A 11 -0.43 16.52 8.10
C ASN A 11 -1.55 16.35 7.07
N THR A 12 -1.72 15.17 6.49
CA THR A 12 -2.66 14.97 5.36
C THR A 12 -3.84 14.06 5.69
N GLU A 13 -3.95 13.57 6.94
CA GLU A 13 -5.03 12.64 7.33
C GLU A 13 -5.04 11.35 6.47
N LEU A 14 -3.91 11.05 5.82
CA LEU A 14 -3.69 9.84 5.01
C LEU A 14 -3.01 8.76 5.85
N ILE A 15 -3.53 7.55 5.74
CA ILE A 15 -3.00 6.35 6.39
C ILE A 15 -2.67 5.32 5.31
N TYR A 16 -1.39 4.99 5.18
CA TYR A 16 -0.89 3.96 4.27
C TYR A 16 -0.67 2.69 5.07
N THR A 17 -1.26 1.60 4.63
CA THR A 17 -1.26 0.32 5.34
C THR A 17 -0.81 -0.77 4.40
N ALA A 18 0.29 -1.43 4.70
CA ALA A 18 0.67 -2.65 4.02
C ALA A 18 -0.04 -3.80 4.73
N PHE A 19 -0.63 -4.69 3.95
CA PHE A 19 -1.28 -5.89 4.42
C PHE A 19 -0.76 -7.10 3.65
N SER A 20 -0.99 -8.28 4.23
CA SER A 20 -0.84 -9.55 3.54
C SER A 20 -2.19 -10.24 3.42
N GLU A 21 -2.38 -10.93 2.32
CA GLU A 21 -3.50 -11.83 2.09
C GLU A 21 -3.03 -13.08 1.36
N THR A 22 -3.89 -14.09 1.33
CA THR A 22 -3.68 -15.28 0.52
C THR A 22 -4.47 -15.05 -0.76
N ASP A 23 -3.79 -15.06 -1.89
CA ASP A 23 -4.43 -14.99 -3.19
C ASP A 23 -5.28 -16.25 -3.42
N GLU A 24 -6.56 -16.08 -3.72
CA GLU A 24 -7.50 -17.22 -3.80
C GLU A 24 -7.27 -18.09 -5.04
N GLU A 25 -6.70 -17.54 -6.11
CA GLU A 25 -6.47 -18.24 -7.37
C GLU A 25 -5.20 -19.10 -7.30
N THR A 26 -4.13 -18.54 -6.75
CA THR A 26 -2.80 -19.17 -6.68
C THR A 26 -2.50 -19.83 -5.35
N ASN A 27 -3.27 -19.55 -4.29
CA ASN A 27 -2.99 -19.90 -2.89
C ASN A 27 -1.65 -19.35 -2.37
N GLU A 28 -1.06 -18.37 -3.05
CA GLU A 28 0.19 -17.75 -2.61
C GLU A 28 -0.08 -16.61 -1.64
N LYS A 29 0.92 -16.32 -0.79
CA LYS A 29 0.87 -15.17 0.10
C LYS A 29 1.31 -13.93 -0.67
N VAL A 30 0.38 -13.01 -0.87
CA VAL A 30 0.60 -11.74 -1.56
C VAL A 30 0.51 -10.58 -0.57
N TYR A 31 1.12 -9.47 -0.95
CA TYR A 31 1.14 -8.25 -0.16
C TYR A 31 0.44 -7.13 -0.94
N GLY A 32 -0.35 -6.36 -0.21
CA GLY A 32 -1.30 -5.35 -0.71
C GLY A 32 -1.20 -4.04 0.09
N ILE A 33 -1.54 -2.91 -0.52
CA ILE A 33 -1.51 -1.60 0.15
C ILE A 33 -2.91 -1.06 0.18
N MET A 34 -3.31 -0.60 1.35
CA MET A 34 -4.54 0.14 1.55
C MET A 34 -4.16 1.56 1.92
N VAL A 35 -4.75 2.51 1.20
CA VAL A 35 -4.62 3.93 1.50
C VAL A 35 -5.98 4.41 1.95
N LYS A 36 -6.03 4.99 3.14
CA LYS A 36 -7.23 5.56 3.72
C LYS A 36 -7.05 7.06 3.89
N ASP A 37 -7.94 7.81 3.27
CA ASP A 37 -8.11 9.24 3.47
C ASP A 37 -9.23 9.44 4.50
N THR A 38 -8.87 9.86 5.71
CA THR A 38 -9.85 10.07 6.78
C THR A 38 -10.63 11.37 6.62
N HIS A 39 -10.13 12.33 5.83
CA HIS A 39 -10.78 13.61 5.55
C HIS A 39 -11.92 13.45 4.55
N ALA A 40 -11.62 12.85 3.39
CA ALA A 40 -12.58 12.63 2.32
C ALA A 40 -13.44 11.38 2.53
N HIS A 41 -13.19 10.60 3.60
CA HIS A 41 -13.78 9.30 3.85
C HIS A 41 -13.61 8.32 2.68
N ARG A 42 -12.44 8.34 2.05
CA ARG A 42 -12.10 7.48 0.92
C ARG A 42 -11.13 6.39 1.33
N GLU A 43 -11.28 5.24 0.72
CA GLU A 43 -10.37 4.12 0.85
C GLU A 43 -10.07 3.58 -0.53
N THR A 44 -8.81 3.30 -0.80
CA THR A 44 -8.36 2.62 -2.03
C THR A 44 -7.49 1.46 -1.62
N ILE A 45 -7.80 0.28 -2.16
CA ILE A 45 -7.08 -0.95 -1.89
C ILE A 45 -6.40 -1.42 -3.17
N LEU A 46 -5.10 -1.67 -3.07
CA LEU A 46 -4.24 -2.25 -4.09
C LEU A 46 -3.93 -3.69 -3.67
N HIS A 47 -4.72 -4.62 -4.18
CA HIS A 47 -4.57 -6.05 -3.97
C HIS A 47 -3.49 -6.60 -4.92
N SER A 48 -2.58 -7.41 -4.37
CA SER A 48 -1.57 -8.17 -5.12
C SER A 48 -0.54 -7.34 -5.91
N PHE A 49 0.26 -6.52 -5.22
CA PHE A 49 1.36 -5.79 -5.87
C PHE A 49 2.73 -6.49 -5.75
N THR A 50 2.95 -7.37 -4.76
CA THR A 50 4.22 -8.12 -4.61
C THR A 50 4.05 -9.42 -3.82
N THR A 51 4.99 -10.34 -3.96
CA THR A 51 5.15 -11.55 -3.12
C THR A 51 6.19 -11.37 -2.00
N LYS A 52 6.86 -10.21 -1.91
CA LYS A 52 7.88 -9.93 -0.90
C LYS A 52 7.38 -8.95 0.16
N ARG A 53 7.38 -9.40 1.43
CA ARG A 53 6.94 -8.58 2.59
C ARG A 53 7.70 -7.26 2.71
N ASP A 54 9.02 -7.30 2.59
CA ASP A 54 9.85 -6.13 2.89
C ASP A 54 9.69 -5.04 1.82
N GLN A 55 9.51 -5.43 0.55
CA GLN A 55 9.19 -4.49 -0.54
C GLN A 55 7.88 -3.73 -0.29
N ALA A 56 6.89 -4.39 0.33
CA ALA A 56 5.63 -3.75 0.69
C ALA A 56 5.81 -2.64 1.73
N ILE A 57 6.74 -2.85 2.67
CA ILE A 57 7.05 -1.88 3.73
C ILE A 57 7.88 -0.73 3.12
N ASP A 58 8.94 -1.05 2.39
CA ASP A 58 9.83 -0.07 1.74
C ASP A 58 9.06 0.87 0.80
N PHE A 59 8.07 0.34 0.09
CA PHE A 59 7.22 1.16 -0.77
C PHE A 59 6.39 2.16 0.04
N ILE A 60 5.78 1.75 1.16
CA ILE A 60 5.04 2.69 2.01
C ILE A 60 5.97 3.77 2.54
N GLU A 61 7.15 3.42 3.03
CA GLU A 61 8.12 4.41 3.48
C GLU A 61 8.47 5.39 2.36
N THR A 62 8.57 4.90 1.12
CA THR A 62 8.82 5.74 -0.06
C THR A 62 7.64 6.68 -0.35
N LEU A 63 6.40 6.20 -0.29
CA LEU A 63 5.21 7.03 -0.47
C LEU A 63 5.13 8.14 0.57
N VAL A 64 5.36 7.80 1.84
CA VAL A 64 5.29 8.74 2.96
C VAL A 64 6.42 9.77 2.86
N ARG A 65 7.66 9.34 2.60
CA ARG A 65 8.79 10.28 2.45
C ARG A 65 8.60 11.28 1.32
N ASN A 66 7.92 10.88 0.25
CA ASN A 66 7.66 11.73 -0.92
C ASN A 66 6.30 12.45 -0.87
N ILE A 67 5.50 12.25 0.19
CA ILE A 67 4.17 12.85 0.37
C ILE A 67 3.26 12.55 -0.85
N VAL A 68 3.26 11.28 -1.29
CA VAL A 68 2.54 10.86 -2.49
C VAL A 68 1.04 10.79 -2.21
N GLU A 69 0.24 11.56 -2.93
CA GLU A 69 -1.22 11.50 -2.81
C GLU A 69 -1.79 10.15 -3.30
N PRO A 70 -2.95 9.70 -2.76
CA PRO A 70 -3.52 8.39 -3.05
C PRO A 70 -3.75 8.12 -4.54
N ASP A 71 -4.11 9.17 -5.30
CA ASP A 71 -4.42 9.08 -6.73
C ASP A 71 -3.23 8.60 -7.57
N PHE A 72 -2.01 8.86 -7.13
CA PHE A 72 -0.77 8.47 -7.84
C PHE A 72 -0.17 7.15 -7.35
N VAL A 73 -0.71 6.56 -6.28
CA VAL A 73 -0.11 5.37 -5.66
C VAL A 73 -0.11 4.18 -6.63
N ARG A 74 -1.15 4.02 -7.44
CA ARG A 74 -1.21 2.96 -8.44
C ARG A 74 -0.13 3.12 -9.52
N GLU A 75 0.04 4.31 -10.06
CA GLU A 75 1.04 4.60 -11.10
C GLU A 75 2.46 4.31 -10.57
N ILE A 76 2.76 4.77 -9.35
CA ILE A 76 4.07 4.55 -8.73
C ILE A 76 4.28 3.09 -8.34
N ALA A 77 3.23 2.35 -7.97
CA ALA A 77 3.31 0.93 -7.65
C ALA A 77 3.69 0.09 -8.89
N GLU A 78 3.12 0.42 -10.05
CA GLU A 78 3.49 -0.22 -11.32
C GLU A 78 4.98 0.01 -11.62
N ASP A 79 5.47 1.24 -11.46
CA ASP A 79 6.88 1.59 -11.72
C ASP A 79 7.88 1.00 -10.69
N TYR A 80 7.51 0.96 -9.41
CA TYR A 80 8.45 0.58 -8.34
C TYR A 80 8.60 -0.94 -8.17
N ILE A 81 7.59 -1.72 -8.56
CA ILE A 81 7.48 -3.13 -8.16
C ILE A 81 7.47 -4.09 -9.35
N LEU A 82 7.04 -3.63 -10.53
CA LEU A 82 7.13 -4.41 -11.78
C LEU A 82 8.45 -4.18 -12.54
N ALA A 83 9.30 -3.25 -12.10
CA ALA A 83 10.66 -3.04 -12.61
C ALA A 83 11.66 -4.09 -12.10
#